data_AF-A0A3S1HKY1-F1
#
_entry.id   AF-A0A3S1HKY1-F1
#
_cell.length_a   1.000
_cell.length_b   1.000
_cell.length_c   1.000
_cell.angle_alpha   90.00
_cell.angle_beta   90.00
_cell.angle_gamma   90.00
#
_symmetry.space_group_name_H-M   'P 1'
#
loop_
_entity.id
_entity.type
_entity.pdbx_description
1 polymer ?
#
loop_
_entity_poly.entity_id
_entity_poly.type
_entity_poly.pdbx_seq_one_letter_code
_entity_poly.pdbx_strand_id
1 'polypeptide(L)'
;MHVSMVLLPFLLVLAQGQFLLDKPQDECSSDADCMTATGENCCMKVRDPTSGGRYFKCMPHGVAGSVCDLDGQAEDACPCQTGLTCNKIDLTEFGPTAATVNVIFEKYHFGMCEAPVDQAL
;
A
#
# COMPACT_ATOMS: atom_id res chain seq x y z
N MET A 1 -7.73 51.58 -56.20
CA MET A 1 -8.78 51.03 -55.31
C MET A 1 -8.77 49.52 -55.44
N HIS A 2 -8.15 48.81 -54.50
CA HIS A 2 -8.28 47.36 -54.34
C HIS A 2 -8.26 47.10 -52.84
N VAL A 3 -9.41 46.69 -52.31
CA VAL A 3 -9.60 46.23 -50.94
C VAL A 3 -9.65 44.70 -51.03
N SER A 4 -8.69 44.02 -50.43
CA SER A 4 -8.72 42.58 -50.11
C SER A 4 -8.06 42.48 -48.74
N MET A 5 -8.78 42.29 -47.64
CA MET A 5 -9.58 41.13 -47.23
C MET A 5 -8.74 39.84 -47.18
N VAL A 6 -8.05 39.62 -46.06
CA VAL A 6 -7.91 38.31 -45.37
C VAL A 6 -7.63 38.65 -43.89
N LEU A 7 -8.66 38.66 -43.03
CA LEU A 7 -8.96 37.60 -42.04
C LEU A 7 -7.72 37.19 -41.23
N LEU A 8 -7.56 37.78 -40.04
CA LEU A 8 -7.95 37.21 -38.72
C LEU A 8 -7.15 35.94 -38.31
N PRO A 9 -6.77 35.87 -37.03
CA PRO A 9 -5.42 35.53 -36.60
C PRO A 9 -5.35 34.15 -35.94
N PHE A 10 -4.12 33.66 -35.75
CA PHE A 10 -3.70 32.90 -34.55
C PHE A 10 -4.73 31.90 -33.99
N LEU A 11 -4.94 30.79 -34.67
CA LEU A 11 -5.75 29.70 -34.13
C LEU A 11 -5.24 28.38 -34.69
N LEU A 12 -4.14 27.87 -34.13
CA LEU A 12 -3.72 26.46 -34.17
C LEU A 12 -2.32 26.28 -33.53
N VAL A 13 -2.16 26.75 -32.29
CA VAL A 13 -1.04 26.32 -31.44
C VAL A 13 -1.66 25.79 -30.15
N LEU A 14 -1.12 24.66 -29.68
CA LEU A 14 -1.49 23.90 -28.46
C LEU A 14 -2.49 22.74 -28.66
N ALA A 15 -2.20 21.87 -29.62
CA ALA A 15 -2.56 20.45 -29.52
C ALA A 15 -1.27 19.63 -29.42
N GLN A 16 -0.52 19.80 -28.33
CA GLN A 16 0.61 18.93 -28.01
C GLN A 16 0.38 18.29 -26.65
N GLY A 17 -0.09 17.04 -26.72
CA GLY A 17 0.42 15.96 -25.89
C GLY A 17 0.28 16.10 -24.38
N GLN A 18 -0.96 16.13 -23.88
CA GLN A 18 -1.23 15.58 -22.55
C GLN A 18 -1.38 14.05 -22.71
N PHE A 19 -0.28 13.38 -23.06
CA PHE A 19 -0.20 11.94 -22.85
C PHE A 19 -0.18 11.71 -21.34
N LEU A 20 -1.37 11.38 -20.84
CA LEU A 20 -1.67 10.54 -19.69
C LEU A 20 -0.43 9.87 -19.09
N LEU A 21 0.21 10.54 -18.13
CA LEU A 21 0.88 9.86 -17.02
C LEU A 21 -0.12 9.86 -15.87
N ASP A 22 -1.21 9.14 -16.08
CA ASP A 22 -2.05 8.65 -15.00
C ASP A 22 -1.15 7.65 -14.26
N LYS A 23 -0.35 8.15 -13.32
CA LYS A 23 0.23 7.28 -12.29
C LYS A 23 -0.98 6.53 -11.71
N PRO A 24 -0.97 5.19 -11.65
CA PRO A 24 -2.08 4.47 -11.04
C PRO A 24 -2.35 5.15 -9.70
N GLN A 25 -3.58 5.64 -9.49
CA GLN A 25 -3.92 6.56 -8.40
C GLN A 25 -3.59 6.05 -6.99
N ASP A 26 -3.11 4.81 -6.87
CA ASP A 26 -2.75 4.17 -5.62
C ASP A 26 -1.25 3.82 -5.50
N GLU A 27 -0.41 4.12 -6.49
CA GLU A 27 1.04 3.89 -6.38
C GLU A 27 1.69 4.89 -5.43
N CYS A 28 2.49 4.36 -4.50
CA CYS A 28 3.16 5.16 -3.48
C CYS A 28 4.67 4.90 -3.50
N SER A 29 5.44 5.83 -2.93
CA SER A 29 6.88 5.68 -2.71
C SER A 29 7.24 5.73 -1.22
N SER A 30 6.32 6.22 -0.39
CA SER A 30 6.43 6.29 1.06
C SER A 30 5.04 6.37 1.70
N ASP A 31 4.94 6.10 3.01
CA ASP A 31 3.68 6.23 3.76
C ASP A 31 3.12 7.67 3.71
N ALA A 32 4.00 8.66 3.53
CA ALA A 32 3.60 10.05 3.37
C ALA A 32 2.81 10.31 2.08
N ASP A 33 2.88 9.42 1.09
CA ASP A 33 2.06 9.50 -0.12
C ASP A 33 0.64 8.98 0.12
N CYS A 34 0.43 8.20 1.19
CA CYS A 34 -0.82 7.53 1.51
C CYS A 34 -1.68 8.31 2.50
N MET A 35 -1.67 9.65 2.42
CA MET A 35 -2.44 10.49 3.33
C MET A 35 -3.95 10.30 3.13
N THR A 36 -4.60 9.62 4.08
CA THR A 36 -6.06 9.59 4.21
C THR A 36 -6.53 10.54 5.29
N ALA A 37 -7.84 10.83 5.31
CA ALA A 37 -8.46 11.63 6.37
C ALA A 37 -8.29 11.01 7.78
N THR A 38 -8.06 9.70 7.87
CA THR A 38 -7.83 8.97 9.13
C THR A 38 -6.35 8.72 9.42
N GLY A 39 -5.46 8.83 8.42
CA GLY A 39 -4.04 8.49 8.55
C GLY A 39 -3.78 6.99 8.69
N GLU A 40 -4.75 6.14 8.32
CA GLU A 40 -4.70 4.69 8.52
C GLU A 40 -4.33 3.93 7.25
N ASN A 41 -3.41 4.46 6.44
CA ASN A 41 -2.89 3.78 5.28
C ASN A 41 -1.35 3.80 5.31
N CYS A 42 -0.74 2.74 4.77
CA CYS A 42 0.70 2.65 4.56
C CYS A 42 1.02 2.32 3.10
N CYS A 43 2.27 2.54 2.72
CA CYS A 43 2.80 2.21 1.41
C CYS A 43 3.36 0.78 1.40
N MET A 44 2.58 -0.17 0.92
CA MET A 44 2.90 -1.59 0.97
C MET A 44 3.33 -2.13 -0.38
N LYS A 45 4.32 -3.02 -0.39
CA LYS A 45 4.77 -3.77 -1.56
C LYS A 45 3.79 -4.89 -1.87
N VAL A 46 3.03 -4.74 -2.94
CA VAL A 46 2.05 -5.70 -3.42
C VAL A 46 2.60 -6.46 -4.63
N ARG A 47 2.22 -7.73 -4.74
CA ARG A 47 2.50 -8.54 -5.93
C ARG A 47 1.33 -8.43 -6.91
N ASP A 48 1.64 -8.09 -8.16
CA ASP A 48 0.68 -8.12 -9.26
C ASP A 48 0.25 -9.57 -9.53
N PRO A 49 -1.05 -9.91 -9.44
CA PRO A 49 -1.53 -11.27 -9.67
C PRO A 49 -1.42 -11.70 -11.14
N THR A 50 -1.33 -10.76 -12.08
CA THR A 50 -1.29 -11.00 -13.52
C THR A 50 0.15 -11.06 -14.03
N SER A 51 0.97 -10.06 -13.69
CA SER A 51 2.37 -9.99 -14.17
C SER A 51 3.37 -10.68 -13.24
N GLY A 52 2.98 -10.93 -11.98
CA GLY A 52 3.87 -11.45 -10.94
C GLY A 52 4.91 -10.43 -10.46
N GLY A 53 4.93 -9.22 -11.03
CA GLY A 53 5.79 -8.10 -10.63
C GLY A 53 5.46 -7.59 -9.22
N ARG A 54 6.36 -6.81 -8.65
CA ARG A 54 6.15 -6.15 -7.34
C ARG A 54 6.09 -4.65 -7.55
N TYR A 55 5.11 -4.01 -6.95
CA TYR A 55 4.93 -2.55 -6.97
C TYR A 55 4.45 -2.08 -5.59
N PHE A 56 4.58 -0.80 -5.31
CA PHE A 56 4.13 -0.21 -4.05
C PHE A 56 2.76 0.40 -4.21
N LYS A 57 1.86 0.12 -3.26
CA LYS A 57 0.49 0.57 -3.26
C LYS A 57 0.07 1.06 -1.88
N CYS A 58 -0.70 2.14 -1.82
CA CYS A 58 -1.36 2.56 -0.58
C CYS A 58 -2.39 1.52 -0.15
N MET A 59 -2.18 0.95 1.03
CA MET A 59 -3.02 -0.09 1.62
C MET A 59 -3.47 0.33 3.02
N PRO A 60 -4.67 -0.06 3.46
CA PRO A 60 -5.12 0.25 4.80
C PRO A 60 -4.28 -0.46 5.86
N HIS A 61 -4.19 0.14 7.04
CA HIS A 61 -3.61 -0.51 8.22
C HIS A 61 -4.36 -1.80 8.57
N GLY A 62 -3.64 -2.72 9.21
CA GLY A 62 -4.17 -4.01 9.61
C GLY A 62 -5.27 -3.88 10.66
N VAL A 63 -6.43 -4.49 10.39
CA VAL A 63 -7.51 -4.66 11.37
C VAL A 63 -7.25 -5.89 12.24
N ALA A 64 -8.05 -6.09 13.29
CA ALA A 64 -7.89 -7.24 14.18
C ALA A 64 -7.86 -8.59 13.41
N GLY A 65 -6.86 -9.42 13.69
CA GLY A 65 -6.58 -10.68 12.98
C GLY A 65 -5.81 -10.53 11.67
N SER A 66 -5.48 -9.32 11.22
CA SER A 66 -4.66 -9.10 10.02
C SER A 66 -3.19 -9.38 10.33
N VAL A 67 -2.45 -9.85 9.32
CA VAL A 67 -1.00 -9.97 9.40
C VAL A 67 -0.38 -8.57 9.45
N CYS A 68 0.58 -8.39 10.33
CA CYS A 68 1.33 -7.15 10.50
C CYS A 68 2.82 -7.44 10.62
N ASP A 69 3.61 -6.41 10.44
CA ASP A 69 5.05 -6.45 10.67
C ASP A 69 5.40 -6.09 12.12
N LEU A 70 6.18 -6.96 12.77
CA LEU A 70 6.62 -6.84 14.16
C LEU A 70 7.77 -5.86 14.32
N ASP A 71 8.67 -5.77 13.35
CA ASP A 71 9.94 -5.05 13.49
C ASP A 71 10.08 -3.86 12.53
N GLY A 72 9.05 -3.56 11.74
CA GLY A 72 9.05 -2.45 10.77
C GLY A 72 10.01 -2.69 9.58
N GLN A 73 10.39 -3.93 9.32
CA GLN A 73 11.31 -4.33 8.26
C GLN A 73 10.64 -5.05 7.07
N ALA A 74 9.38 -5.41 7.21
CA ALA A 74 8.61 -6.09 6.18
C ALA A 74 7.87 -5.06 5.31
N GLU A 75 8.34 -4.89 4.08
CA GLU A 75 7.72 -4.00 3.10
C GLU A 75 6.36 -4.51 2.60
N ASP A 76 5.97 -5.74 2.93
CA ASP A 76 4.80 -6.46 2.42
C ASP A 76 3.62 -6.55 3.40
N ALA A 77 3.68 -5.85 4.54
CA ALA A 77 2.57 -5.71 5.47
C ALA A 77 2.47 -4.27 6.02
N CYS A 78 1.24 -3.77 6.18
CA CYS A 78 1.00 -2.51 6.87
C CYS A 78 1.01 -2.69 8.40
N PRO A 79 1.33 -1.64 9.17
CA PRO A 79 1.15 -1.64 10.61
C PRO A 79 -0.33 -1.79 10.97
N CYS A 80 -0.59 -2.15 12.21
CA CYS A 80 -1.95 -2.25 12.72
C CYS A 80 -2.61 -0.87 12.85
N GLN A 81 -3.94 -0.84 12.72
CA GLN A 81 -4.71 0.38 12.94
C GLN A 81 -4.58 0.84 14.40
N THR A 82 -4.91 2.11 14.65
CA THR A 82 -4.81 2.70 15.98
C THR A 82 -5.61 1.89 17.01
N GLY A 83 -4.98 1.59 18.15
CA GLY A 83 -5.60 0.82 19.23
C GLY A 83 -5.42 -0.70 19.11
N LEU A 84 -4.73 -1.19 18.09
CA LEU A 84 -4.27 -2.58 18.00
C LEU A 84 -2.75 -2.65 18.14
N THR A 85 -2.26 -3.79 18.62
CA THR A 85 -0.83 -4.10 18.73
C THR A 85 -0.49 -5.26 17.81
N CYS A 86 0.64 -5.19 17.12
CA CYS A 86 1.15 -6.33 16.36
C CYS A 86 1.79 -7.34 17.33
N ASN A 87 1.10 -8.44 17.59
CA ASN A 87 1.57 -9.48 18.49
C ASN A 87 2.19 -10.63 17.71
N LYS A 88 3.29 -11.18 18.23
CA LYS A 88 3.92 -12.36 17.64
C LYS A 88 2.98 -13.55 17.79
N ILE A 89 2.67 -14.21 16.69
CA ILE A 89 1.90 -15.44 16.70
C ILE A 89 2.82 -16.58 17.15
N ASP A 90 2.47 -17.25 18.24
CA ASP A 90 3.17 -18.46 18.65
C ASP A 90 2.68 -19.67 17.83
N LEU A 91 3.47 -20.06 16.84
CA LEU A 91 3.14 -21.21 15.99
C LEU A 91 3.26 -22.56 16.71
N THR A 92 3.79 -22.62 17.93
CA THR A 92 3.80 -23.84 18.73
C THR A 92 2.39 -24.31 19.08
N GLU A 93 1.41 -23.39 19.10
CA GLU A 93 0.00 -23.69 19.36
C GLU A 93 -0.70 -24.39 18.18
N PHE A 94 -0.20 -24.20 16.95
CA PHE A 94 -0.78 -24.79 15.73
C PHE A 94 -0.24 -26.20 15.40
N GLY A 95 0.59 -26.77 16.28
CA GLY A 95 1.10 -28.14 16.17
C GLY A 95 2.27 -28.31 15.18
N PRO A 96 2.89 -29.50 15.15
CA PRO A 96 4.15 -29.76 14.42
C PRO A 96 4.04 -29.58 12.90
N THR A 97 2.82 -29.69 12.36
CA THR A 97 2.55 -29.49 10.93
C THR A 97 2.70 -28.03 10.53
N ALA A 98 2.29 -27.07 11.38
CA ALA A 98 2.45 -25.64 11.10
C ALA A 98 3.93 -25.20 11.18
N ALA A 99 4.70 -25.76 12.13
CA ALA A 99 6.13 -25.50 12.27
C ALA A 99 6.96 -25.94 11.05
N THR A 100 6.51 -26.95 10.31
CA THR A 100 7.27 -27.52 9.18
C THR A 100 7.04 -26.76 7.85
N VAL A 101 5.90 -26.04 7.69
CA VAL A 101 5.62 -25.21 6.50
C VAL A 101 6.06 -23.75 6.66
N ASN A 102 6.32 -23.28 7.89
CA ASN A 102 6.49 -21.86 8.17
C ASN A 102 7.95 -21.40 8.33
N VAL A 103 8.75 -21.68 7.31
CA VAL A 103 9.96 -20.86 7.05
C VAL A 103 9.60 -19.37 6.92
N ILE A 104 8.32 -19.06 6.71
CA ILE A 104 7.75 -17.71 6.63
C ILE A 104 7.56 -17.05 8.00
N PHE A 105 7.51 -17.76 9.13
CA PHE A 105 7.28 -17.11 10.45
C PHE A 105 8.46 -17.24 11.39
N GLU A 106 9.33 -18.24 11.22
CA GLU A 106 10.61 -18.25 11.95
C GLU A 106 11.64 -17.29 11.34
N LYS A 107 11.50 -16.96 10.05
CA LYS A 107 12.43 -16.11 9.32
C LYS A 107 11.92 -14.68 9.09
N TYR A 108 10.65 -14.43 9.33
CA TYR A 108 10.06 -13.13 9.04
C TYR A 108 9.40 -12.54 10.26
N HIS A 109 9.57 -11.24 10.34
CA HIS A 109 9.14 -10.32 11.36
C HIS A 109 7.60 -10.13 11.30
N PHE A 110 6.79 -11.19 11.21
CA PHE A 110 5.34 -11.08 11.09
C PHE A 110 4.61 -11.46 12.37
N GLY A 111 3.54 -10.73 12.65
CA GLY A 111 2.61 -10.95 13.75
C GLY A 111 1.16 -10.86 13.29
N MET A 112 0.24 -10.80 14.26
CA MET A 112 -1.17 -10.47 14.02
C MET A 112 -1.57 -9.23 14.81
N CYS A 113 -2.43 -8.40 14.20
CA CYS A 113 -3.02 -7.28 14.88
C CYS A 113 -4.07 -7.75 15.89
N GLU A 114 -3.85 -7.44 17.16
CA GLU A 114 -4.74 -7.83 18.24
C GLU A 114 -5.03 -6.65 19.17
N ALA A 115 -6.13 -6.74 19.91
CA ALA A 115 -6.39 -5.78 20.96
C ALA A 115 -5.27 -5.88 22.03
N PRO A 116 -4.83 -4.75 22.60
CA PRO A 116 -3.86 -4.77 23.68
C PRO A 116 -4.37 -5.64 24.83
N VAL A 117 -3.52 -6.55 25.32
CA VAL A 117 -3.86 -7.58 26.32
C VAL A 117 -4.40 -6.96 27.62
N ASP A 118 -4.08 -5.70 27.89
CA ASP A 118 -4.56 -4.94 29.05
C ASP A 118 -6.03 -4.47 28.96
N GLN A 119 -6.72 -4.71 27.84
CA GLN A 119 -8.13 -4.33 27.65
C GLN A 119 -9.10 -5.53 27.57
N ALA A 120 -8.60 -6.75 27.77
CA ALA A 120 -9.45 -7.94 27.92
C ALA A 120 -9.88 -8.10 29.39
N LEU A 121 -10.78 -7.23 29.87
CA LEU A 121 -11.38 -7.30 31.20
C LEU A 121 -12.88 -7.02 31.14
#